data_AF-A0A7G5LZR6-F1
#
_entry.id   AF-A0A7G5LZR6-F1
#
_cell.length_a   1.000
_cell.length_b   1.000
_cell.length_c   1.000
_cell.angle_alpha   90.00
_cell.angle_beta   90.00
_cell.angle_gamma   90.00
#
_symmetry.space_group_name_H-M   'P 1'
#
loop_
_entity.id
_entity.type
_entity.pdbx_description
1 polymer ?
#
loop_
_entity_poly.entity_id
_entity_poly.type
_entity_poly.pdbx_seq_one_letter_code
_entity_poly.pdbx_strand_id
1 'polypeptide(L)' 'MCRAVTCRTCGKTTWAGCGQHVATVMGPVPKADRCTCDRAAAKPRSLASWLPFGRR' A
#
# COMPACT_ATOMS: atom_id res chain seq x y z
N MET A 1 6.92 15.68 -6.64
CA MET A 1 5.87 15.67 -7.69
C MET A 1 4.87 14.57 -7.38
N CYS A 2 3.59 14.89 -7.14
CA CYS A 2 2.57 13.89 -6.86
C CYS A 2 1.97 13.39 -8.17
N ARG A 3 1.78 12.07 -8.33
CA ARG A 3 1.16 11.48 -9.51
C ARG A 3 0.26 10.32 -9.15
N ALA A 4 -0.74 10.03 -9.99
CA ALA A 4 -1.51 8.80 -9.89
C ALA A 4 -0.65 7.61 -10.35
N VAL A 5 -0.68 6.51 -9.61
CA VAL A 5 0.01 5.26 -9.94
C VAL A 5 -0.89 4.08 -9.61
N THR A 6 -0.71 2.96 -10.29
CA THR A 6 -1.47 1.75 -10.01
C THR A 6 -0.85 1.00 -8.82
N CYS A 7 -1.68 0.59 -7.87
CA CYS A 7 -1.24 -0.24 -6.76
C CYS A 7 -0.86 -1.64 -7.27
N ARG A 8 0.35 -2.10 -6.99
CA ARG A 8 0.79 -3.46 -7.37
C ARG A 8 0.12 -4.57 -6.56
N THR A 9 -0.45 -4.24 -5.40
CA THR A 9 -1.07 -5.22 -4.49
C THR A 9 -2.51 -5.53 -4.88
N CYS A 10 -3.30 -4.52 -5.28
CA CYS A 10 -4.73 -4.68 -5.56
C CYS A 10 -5.14 -4.25 -6.98
N GLY A 11 -4.24 -3.67 -7.77
CA GLY A 11 -4.54 -3.17 -9.12
C GLY A 11 -5.32 -1.85 -9.16
N LYS A 12 -5.74 -1.27 -8.02
CA LYS A 12 -6.50 -0.02 -7.96
C LYS A 12 -5.61 1.23 -8.07
N THR A 13 -6.22 2.38 -8.36
CA THR A 13 -5.52 3.66 -8.48
C THR A 13 -5.12 4.21 -7.11
N THR A 14 -3.84 4.53 -6.95
CA THR A 14 -3.26 5.16 -5.76
C THR A 14 -2.42 6.38 -6.19
N TRP A 15 -1.83 7.12 -5.24
CA TRP A 15 -0.94 8.25 -5.54
C TRP A 15 0.51 7.97 -5.14
N ALA A 16 1.50 8.55 -5.79
CA ALA A 16 2.88 8.53 -5.31
C ALA A 16 3.36 9.97 -5.13
N GLY A 17 3.89 10.31 -3.96
CA GLY A 17 4.42 11.65 -3.64
C GLY A 17 4.11 12.11 -2.22
N CYS A 18 4.37 13.38 -1.95
CA CYS A 18 4.30 14.04 -0.64
C CYS A 18 2.90 14.22 -0.04
N GLY A 19 1.82 13.84 -0.74
CA GLY A 19 0.46 13.92 -0.19
C GLY A 19 -0.21 15.30 -0.33
N GLN A 20 0.56 16.38 -0.48
CA GLN A 20 0.03 17.75 -0.58
C GLN A 20 -0.94 17.96 -1.76
N HIS A 21 -0.79 17.17 -2.83
CA HIS A 21 -1.61 17.26 -4.04
C HIS A 21 -2.55 16.06 -4.22
N VAL A 22 -2.82 15.29 -3.16
CA VAL A 22 -3.69 14.10 -3.23
C VAL A 22 -5.09 14.45 -3.68
N ALA A 23 -5.66 15.56 -3.21
CA ALA A 23 -7.00 15.97 -3.59
C ALA A 23 -7.12 16.19 -5.11
N THR A 24 -6.12 16.86 -5.71
CA THR A 24 -6.05 17.09 -7.15
C THR A 24 -5.82 15.80 -7.93
N VAL A 25 -4.89 14.94 -7.47
CA VAL A 25 -4.52 13.69 -8.14
C VAL A 25 -5.63 12.63 -8.06
N MET A 26 -6.34 12.55 -6.93
CA MET A 26 -7.46 11.61 -6.74
C MET A 26 -8.82 12.21 -7.06
N GLY A 27 -8.91 13.50 -7.39
CA GLY A 27 -10.13 14.18 -7.83
C GLY A 27 -10.92 13.41 -8.90
N PRO A 28 -10.29 13.01 -10.03
CA PRO A 28 -10.97 12.25 -11.09
C PRO A 28 -11.16 10.76 -10.76
N VAL A 29 -10.56 10.25 -9.68
CA VAL A 29 -10.64 8.83 -9.31
C VAL A 29 -11.86 8.62 -8.42
N PRO A 30 -12.89 7.87 -8.87
CA PRO A 30 -14.06 7.58 -8.03
C PRO A 30 -13.66 6.70 -6.85
N LYS A 31 -14.41 6.78 -5.73
CA LYS A 31 -14.07 6.08 -4.48
C LYS A 31 -13.94 4.56 -4.66
N ALA A 32 -14.68 3.96 -5.60
CA ALA A 32 -14.62 2.53 -5.92
C ALA A 32 -13.24 2.09 -6.45
N ASP A 33 -12.58 2.96 -7.21
CA ASP A 33 -11.31 2.70 -7.90
C ASP A 33 -10.09 3.19 -7.11
N ARG A 34 -10.30 3.79 -5.92
CA ARG A 34 -9.21 4.18 -5.02
C ARG A 34 -8.69 2.96 -4.27
N CYS A 35 -7.37 2.81 -4.23
CA CYS A 35 -6.71 1.83 -3.36
C CYS A 35 -6.97 2.22 -1.89
N THR A 36 -7.63 1.31 -1.18
CA THR A 36 -7.81 1.31 0.29
C THR A 36 -6.77 0.46 1.00
N CYS A 37 -5.77 -0.01 0.26
CA CYS A 37 -4.66 -0.79 0.77
C CYS A 37 -3.85 0.06 1.74
N ASP A 38 -3.68 -0.46 2.95
CA ASP A 38 -2.83 0.17 3.95
C ASP A 38 -1.38 0.21 3.40
N ARG A 39 -0.84 1.40 3.15
CA ARG A 39 0.54 1.53 2.63
C ARG A 39 1.57 0.95 3.60
N ALA A 40 1.23 0.87 4.88
CA ALA A 40 2.05 0.26 5.92
C ALA A 40 1.88 -1.27 6.00
N ALA A 41 0.83 -1.84 5.41
CA ALA A 41 0.66 -3.29 5.30
C ALA A 41 1.52 -3.84 4.14
N ALA A 42 2.82 -3.52 4.17
CA ALA A 42 3.79 -4.47 3.68
C ALA A 42 3.60 -5.73 4.55
N LYS A 43 2.91 -6.72 3.98
CA LYS A 43 2.69 -8.07 4.51
C LYS A 43 3.84 -8.40 5.47
N PRO A 44 3.62 -8.66 6.78
CA PRO A 44 4.72 -8.96 7.69
C PRO A 44 5.44 -10.18 7.12
N ARG A 45 6.56 -9.94 6.46
CA ARG A 45 7.44 -11.01 6.01
C ARG A 45 8.06 -11.52 7.30
N SER A 46 7.80 -12.79 7.58
CA SER A 46 8.53 -13.59 8.57
C SER A 46 8.44 -13.11 10.02
N LEU A 47 7.33 -13.42 10.69
CA LEU A 47 7.31 -13.65 12.15
C LEU A 47 7.31 -15.15 12.50
N ALA A 48 7.64 -16.03 11.56
CA ALA A 48 7.66 -17.48 11.75
C ALA A 48 9.08 -18.09 11.94
N SER A 49 10.11 -17.27 12.16
CA SER A 49 11.49 -17.75 12.37
C SER A 49 11.92 -17.87 13.83
N TRP A 50 11.00 -17.75 14.80
CA TRP A 50 11.31 -17.76 16.24
C TRP A 50 10.73 -18.98 16.98
N LEU A 51 10.58 -20.15 16.33
CA LEU A 51 10.32 -21.39 17.07
C LEU A 51 11.66 -22.03 17.49
N PRO A 52 11.99 -22.07 18.79
CA PRO A 52 13.20 -22.72 19.29
C PRO A 52 12.95 -24.24 19.40
N PHE A 53 12.93 -24.96 18.28
CA PHE A 53 13.10 -26.42 18.29
C PHE A 53 14.60 -26.74 18.33
N GLY A 54 15.19 -26.47 19.49
CA GLY A 54 16.55 -26.85 19.87
C GLY A 54 16.55 -27.47 21.27
N ARG A 55 15.85 -28.60 21.43
CA ARG A 55 15.97 -29.49 22.60
C ARG A 55 16.42 -30.85 22.08
N ARG A 56 17.70 -31.16 22.29
CA ARG A 56 18.30 -32.48 22.20
C ARG A 56 18.84 -32.80 23.58
#